data_AF-A0A355UTH1-F1
#
_entry.id   AF-A0A355UTH1-F1
#
_cell.length_a   1.000
_cell.length_b   1.000
_cell.length_c   1.000
_cell.angle_alpha   90.00
_cell.angle_beta   90.00
_cell.angle_gamma   90.00
#
_symmetry.space_group_name_H-M   'P 1'
#
loop_
_entity.id
_entity.type
_entity.pdbx_description
1 polymer ?
#
loop_
_entity_poly.entity_id
_entity_poly.type
_entity_poly.pdbx_seq_one_letter_code
_entity_poly.pdbx_strand_id
1 'polypeptide(L)'
;MSRGRNHRMELYFESESIGEMDELLQKEGVEFLHGIVEQPWGQRVLRFYDPDGHVVELGETMESVVKRFHGQGLADEEIVRRTSMPLEFVSTNRSRA
;
A
#
# COMPACT_ATOMS: atom_id res chain seq x y z
N MET A 1 17.50 2.67 27.56
CA MET A 1 16.93 1.31 27.50
C MET A 1 16.55 1.05 26.05
N SER A 2 17.28 0.18 25.35
CA SER A 2 16.88 -0.25 24.00
C SER A 2 15.68 -1.18 24.15
N ARG A 3 14.46 -0.68 23.93
CA ARG A 3 13.29 -1.56 23.76
C ARG A 3 13.62 -2.51 22.61
N GLY A 4 13.69 -3.80 22.86
CA GLY A 4 14.04 -4.78 21.84
C GLY A 4 12.98 -4.78 20.74
N ARG A 5 13.31 -4.23 19.57
CA ARG A 5 12.42 -4.30 18.39
C ARG A 5 12.33 -5.75 17.96
N ASN A 6 11.12 -6.31 17.99
CA ASN A 6 10.88 -7.71 17.70
C ASN A 6 9.98 -7.77 16.45
N HIS A 7 10.59 -7.86 15.27
CA HIS A 7 9.91 -7.87 13.96
C HIS A 7 9.19 -9.19 13.63
N ARG A 8 8.62 -9.87 14.63
CA ARG A 8 7.94 -11.17 14.43
C ARG A 8 6.52 -11.05 13.90
N MET A 9 5.95 -9.84 13.94
CA MET A 9 4.59 -9.55 13.54
C MET A 9 4.54 -8.14 12.93
N GLU A 10 3.71 -7.99 11.91
CA GLU A 10 3.30 -6.70 11.36
C GLU A 10 1.78 -6.58 11.42
N LEU A 11 1.29 -5.36 11.63
CA LEU A 11 -0.12 -5.01 11.48
C LEU A 11 -0.31 -4.41 10.09
N TYR A 12 -1.19 -5.00 9.30
CA TYR A 12 -1.46 -4.56 7.93
C TYR A 12 -2.77 -3.78 7.84
N PHE A 13 -2.72 -2.62 7.21
CA PHE A 13 -3.86 -1.77 6.92
C PHE A 13 -3.84 -1.31 5.46
N GLU A 14 -5.00 -0.89 4.97
CA GLU A 14 -5.14 -0.32 3.63
C GLU A 14 -5.69 1.11 3.70
N SER A 15 -5.26 1.96 2.76
CA SER A 15 -5.77 3.32 2.58
C SER A 15 -5.89 3.67 1.10
N GLU A 16 -6.90 4.45 0.75
CA GLU A 16 -7.07 4.98 -0.60
C GLU A 16 -6.08 6.12 -0.91
N SER A 17 -5.58 6.80 0.13
CA SER A 17 -4.74 8.00 0.04
C SER A 17 -3.36 7.79 0.68
N ILE A 18 -2.58 6.83 0.18
CA ILE A 18 -1.29 6.50 0.80
C ILE A 18 -0.29 7.68 0.81
N GLY A 19 -0.34 8.56 -0.20
CA GLY A 19 0.53 9.75 -0.25
C GLY A 19 0.23 10.74 0.87
N GLU A 20 -1.05 11.01 1.13
CA GLU A 20 -1.48 11.89 2.23
C GLU A 20 -1.11 11.29 3.60
N MET A 21 -1.17 9.96 3.73
CA MET A 21 -0.76 9.27 4.95
C MET A 21 0.75 9.34 5.19
N ASP A 22 1.56 9.19 4.13
CA ASP A 22 3.02 9.36 4.23
C ASP A 22 3.37 10.77 4.73
N GLU A 23 2.80 11.82 4.11
CA GLU A 23 3.01 13.21 4.53
C GLU A 23 2.58 13.46 5.99
N LEU A 24 1.41 12.93 6.39
CA LEU A 24 0.91 13.06 7.76
C LEU A 24 1.83 12.38 8.77
N LEU A 25 2.23 11.14 8.53
CA LEU A 25 3.08 10.37 9.43
C LEU A 25 4.48 11.01 9.58
N GLN A 26 5.04 11.55 8.48
CA GLN A 26 6.29 12.30 8.53
C GLN A 26 6.14 13.58 9.36
N LYS A 27 5.05 14.33 9.17
CA LYS A 27 4.77 15.56 9.92
C LYS A 27 4.62 15.30 11.43
N GLU A 28 4.01 14.19 11.81
CA GLU A 28 3.86 13.77 13.20
C GLU A 28 5.15 13.14 13.80
N GLY A 29 6.22 13.04 13.01
CA GLY A 29 7.52 12.54 13.48
C GLY A 29 7.53 11.04 13.76
N VAL A 30 6.68 10.27 13.08
CA VAL A 30 6.63 8.81 13.20
C VAL A 30 7.93 8.18 12.68
N GLU A 31 8.44 7.15 13.36
CA GLU A 31 9.65 6.45 12.93
C GLU A 31 9.33 5.46 11.79
N PHE A 32 9.91 5.70 10.61
CA PHE A 32 9.73 4.81 9.46
C PHE A 32 10.76 3.68 9.45
N LEU A 33 10.31 2.49 9.06
CA LEU A 33 11.20 1.42 8.57
C LEU A 33 11.60 1.71 7.12
N HIS A 34 10.64 2.11 6.28
CA HIS A 34 10.85 2.68 4.95
C HIS A 34 9.63 3.52 4.54
N GLY A 35 9.86 4.54 3.71
CA GLY A 35 8.78 5.31 3.07
C GLY A 35 8.03 4.49 2.01
N ILE A 36 7.37 5.15 1.08
CA ILE A 36 6.59 4.46 0.04
C ILE A 36 7.50 3.60 -0.86
N VAL A 37 7.19 2.30 -0.95
CA VAL A 37 7.83 1.32 -1.83
C VAL A 37 6.74 0.57 -2.60
N GLU A 38 6.98 0.32 -3.89
CA GLU A 38 6.07 -0.48 -4.73
C GLU A 38 6.41 -1.97 -4.65
N GLN A 39 5.40 -2.80 -4.35
CA GLN A 39 5.49 -4.25 -4.32
C GLN A 39 5.46 -4.85 -5.75
N PRO A 40 5.90 -6.10 -5.95
CA PRO A 40 5.92 -6.72 -7.28
C PRO A 40 4.56 -6.76 -7.99
N TRP A 41 3.46 -6.85 -7.24
CA TRP A 41 2.10 -6.80 -7.76
C TRP A 41 1.55 -5.38 -7.96
N GLY A 42 2.39 -4.35 -7.76
CA GLY A 42 2.08 -2.96 -8.05
C GLY A 42 1.54 -2.14 -6.90
N GLN A 43 1.23 -2.76 -5.75
CA GLN A 43 0.72 -2.06 -4.57
C GLN A 43 1.83 -1.19 -3.96
N ARG A 44 1.55 0.09 -3.73
CA ARG A 44 2.45 0.95 -2.94
C ARG A 44 2.17 0.73 -1.46
N VAL A 45 3.22 0.59 -0.65
CA VAL A 45 3.14 0.42 0.80
C VAL A 45 4.20 1.25 1.50
N LEU A 46 3.94 1.65 2.74
CA LEU A 46 4.93 2.22 3.66
C LEU A 46 4.95 1.41 4.96
N ARG A 47 6.09 1.40 5.65
CA ARG A 47 6.24 0.71 6.94
C ARG A 47 6.81 1.63 7.99
N PHE A 48 6.20 1.62 9.15
CA PHE A 48 6.58 2.45 10.29
C PHE A 48 6.40 1.70 11.60
N TYR A 49 6.88 2.32 12.67
CA TYR A 49 6.72 1.80 14.03
C TYR A 49 5.62 2.53 14.77
N ASP A 50 4.82 1.78 15.52
CA ASP A 50 3.98 2.36 16.57
C ASP A 50 4.85 2.79 17.79
N PRO A 51 4.26 3.48 18.79
CA PRO A 51 5.01 3.93 19.98
C PRO A 51 5.67 2.80 20.80
N ASP A 52 5.21 1.57 20.65
CA ASP A 52 5.75 0.40 21.36
C ASP A 52 6.79 -0.37 20.55
N GLY A 53 7.00 -0.01 19.27
CA GLY A 53 8.00 -0.55 18.38
C GLY A 53 7.53 -1.73 17.53
N HIS A 54 6.22 -1.91 17.37
CA HIS A 54 5.62 -2.88 16.46
C HIS A 54 5.62 -2.35 15.02
N VAL A 55 5.79 -3.24 14.04
CA VAL A 55 5.72 -2.85 12.62
C VAL A 55 4.28 -2.68 12.22
N VAL A 56 3.98 -1.55 11.59
CA VAL A 56 2.73 -1.29 10.89
C VAL A 56 3.05 -1.12 9.41
N GLU A 57 2.39 -1.90 8.57
CA GLU A 57 2.37 -1.72 7.12
C GLU A 57 1.05 -1.06 6.73
N LEU A 58 1.17 0.03 5.96
CA LEU A 58 0.04 0.69 5.34
C LEU A 58 0.20 0.59 3.82
N GLY A 59 -0.72 -0.12 3.18
CA GLY A 59 -0.76 -0.28 1.73
C GLY A 59 -1.87 0.50 1.04
N GLU A 60 -1.76 0.68 -0.26
CA GLU A 60 -2.91 1.05 -1.09
C GLU A 60 -3.97 -0.04 -1.03
N THR A 61 -5.25 0.32 -1.08
CA THR A 61 -6.28 -0.66 -1.42
C THR A 61 -6.01 -1.23 -2.80
N MET A 62 -6.27 -2.52 -3.00
CA MET A 62 -6.09 -3.12 -4.32
C MET A 62 -7.04 -2.55 -5.38
N GLU A 63 -8.17 -1.98 -4.97
CA GLU A 63 -9.04 -1.17 -5.82
C GLU A 63 -8.33 0.08 -6.34
N SER A 64 -7.64 0.84 -5.47
CA SER A 64 -6.85 2.00 -5.87
C SER A 64 -5.70 1.61 -6.80
N VAL A 65 -5.05 0.47 -6.58
CA VAL A 65 -4.00 -0.05 -7.48
C VAL A 65 -4.59 -0.32 -8.88
N VAL A 66 -5.72 -1.02 -8.95
CA VAL A 66 -6.40 -1.32 -10.22
C VAL A 66 -6.84 -0.05 -10.94
N LYS A 67 -7.49 0.90 -10.24
CA LYS A 67 -7.90 2.20 -10.80
C LYS A 67 -6.71 2.98 -11.34
N ARG A 68 -5.58 2.97 -10.61
CA ARG A 68 -4.33 3.62 -11.04
C ARG A 68 -3.77 2.98 -12.31
N PHE A 69 -3.76 1.65 -12.42
CA PHE A 69 -3.31 0.97 -13.64
C PHE A 69 -4.23 1.22 -14.83
N HIS A 70 -5.55 1.26 -14.63
CA HIS A 70 -6.50 1.71 -15.66
C HIS A 70 -6.21 3.15 -16.10
N GLY A 71 -5.97 4.05 -15.14
CA GLY A 71 -5.59 5.45 -15.43
C GLY A 71 -4.26 5.60 -16.17
N GLN A 72 -3.38 4.60 -16.07
CA GLN A 72 -2.13 4.50 -16.85
C GLN A 72 -2.33 3.87 -18.24
N GLY A 73 -3.55 3.43 -18.57
CA GLY A 73 -3.89 2.85 -19.87
C GLY A 73 -3.59 1.36 -20.02
N LEU A 74 -3.36 0.63 -18.91
CA LEU A 74 -3.16 -0.82 -18.98
C LEU A 74 -4.50 -1.52 -19.31
N ALA A 75 -4.43 -2.57 -20.11
CA ALA A 75 -5.58 -3.44 -20.41
C ALA A 75 -5.87 -4.39 -19.23
N ASP A 76 -7.13 -4.82 -19.09
CA ASP A 76 -7.59 -5.69 -18.00
C ASP A 76 -6.72 -6.95 -17.87
N GLU A 77 -6.36 -7.59 -18.98
CA GLU A 77 -5.53 -8.80 -18.97
C GLU A 77 -4.11 -8.56 -18.44
N GLU A 78 -3.55 -7.37 -18.71
CA GLU A 78 -2.25 -6.97 -18.17
C GLU A 78 -2.34 -6.70 -16.67
N ILE A 79 -3.41 -6.04 -16.23
CA ILE A 79 -3.65 -5.77 -14.80
C ILE A 79 -3.85 -7.08 -14.04
N VAL A 80 -4.63 -8.03 -14.57
CA VAL A 80 -4.80 -9.38 -13.99
C VAL A 80 -3.45 -10.08 -13.87
N ARG A 81 -2.61 -10.08 -14.91
CA ARG A 81 -1.28 -10.70 -14.87
C ARG A 81 -0.38 -10.09 -13.79
N ARG A 82 -0.36 -8.77 -13.67
CA ARG A 82 0.52 -8.06 -12.73
C ARG A 82 0.05 -8.18 -11.29
N THR A 83 -1.24 -8.02 -11.04
CA THR A 83 -1.82 -7.99 -9.68
C THR A 83 -2.23 -9.36 -9.14
N SER A 84 -2.37 -10.36 -10.02
CA SER A 84 -3.02 -11.64 -9.72
C SER A 84 -4.47 -11.51 -9.24
N MET A 85 -5.10 -10.35 -9.40
CA MET A 85 -6.51 -10.16 -9.07
C MET A 85 -7.44 -10.82 -10.09
N PRO A 86 -8.61 -11.33 -9.68
CA PRO A 86 -9.59 -11.88 -10.60
C PRO A 86 -10.02 -10.86 -11.66
N LEU A 87 -10.27 -11.31 -12.89
CA LEU A 87 -10.73 -10.45 -13.99
C LEU A 87 -11.98 -9.65 -13.60
N GLU A 88 -12.93 -10.29 -12.92
CA GLU A 88 -14.16 -9.63 -12.44
C GLU A 88 -13.86 -8.45 -11.51
N PHE A 89 -12.89 -8.61 -10.60
CA PHE A 89 -12.45 -7.53 -9.72
C PHE A 89 -11.82 -6.39 -10.53
N VAL A 90 -10.97 -6.73 -11.51
CA VAL A 90 -10.30 -5.75 -12.37
C VAL A 90 -11.29 -4.97 -13.24
N SER A 91 -12.27 -5.64 -13.83
CA SER A 91 -13.25 -5.03 -14.73
C SER A 91 -14.25 -4.16 -13.96
N THR A 92 -14.64 -4.56 -12.75
CA THR A 92 -15.59 -3.81 -11.91
C THR A 92 -15.00 -2.50 -11.39
N ASN A 93 -13.68 -2.48 -11.15
CA ASN A 93 -12.94 -1.33 -10.63
C ASN A 93 -12.34 -0.44 -11.72
N ARG A 94 -12.90 -0.48 -12.93
CA ARG A 94 -12.51 0.44 -14.00
C ARG A 94 -12.94 1.87 -13.60
N SER A 95 -11.99 2.80 -13.60
CA SER A 95 -12.27 4.21 -13.32
C SER A 95 -13.39 4.69 -14.25
N ARG A 96 -14.50 5.16 -13.68
CA ARG A 96 -15.54 5.83 -14.48
C ARG A 96 -14.89 7.09 -15.05
N ALA A 97 -14.81 7.16 -16.37
CA ALA A 97 -14.42 8.36 -17.10
C ALA A 97 -15.43 9.49 -16.85
#